data_AF-A0A844Y4C1-F1
#
_entry.id   AF-A0A844Y4C1-F1
#
_cell.length_a   1.000
_cell.length_b   1.000
_cell.length_c   1.000
_cell.angle_alpha   90.00
_cell.angle_beta   90.00
_cell.angle_gamma   90.00
#
_symmetry.space_group_name_H-M   'P 1'
#
loop_
_entity.id
_entity.type
_entity.pdbx_description
1 polymer ?
#
loop_
_entity_poly.entity_id
_entity_poly.type
_entity_poly.pdbx_seq_one_letter_code
_entity_poly.pdbx_strand_id
1 'polypeptide(L)' 'MYDLRFFRTRLGHAAMVSVAAMVTFIAFQGQAPANPPAPPISGFAQVELA' A
#
# COMPACT_ATOMS: atom_id res chain seq x y z
N MET A 1 11.35 -26.79 10.11
CA MET A 1 9.98 -26.53 9.61
C MET A 1 10.02 -25.50 8.48
N TYR A 2 10.87 -25.72 7.48
CA TYR A 2 10.94 -24.93 6.26
C TYR A 2 11.17 -25.93 5.13
N ASP A 3 10.11 -26.25 4.40
CA ASP A 3 10.20 -27.20 3.30
C ASP A 3 10.34 -26.43 1.99
N LEU A 4 11.55 -26.43 1.43
CA LEU A 4 11.85 -25.81 0.14
C LEU A 4 11.02 -26.40 -1.00
N ARG A 5 10.48 -27.61 -0.84
CA ARG A 5 9.60 -28.25 -1.84
C ARG A 5 8.26 -27.55 -1.95
N PHE A 6 7.81 -26.86 -0.90
CA PHE A 6 6.55 -26.09 -0.91
C PHE A 6 6.55 -25.05 -2.03
N PHE A 7 7.66 -24.36 -2.26
CA PHE A 7 7.78 -23.33 -3.30
C PHE A 7 7.73 -23.88 -4.73
N ARG A 8 7.93 -25.19 -4.92
CA ARG A 8 7.80 -25.86 -6.21
C ARG A 8 6.36 -26.25 -6.53
N THR A 9 5.45 -26.15 -5.55
CA THR A 9 4.02 -26.41 -5.76
C THR A 9 3.34 -25.19 -6.36
N ARG A 10 2.19 -25.38 -7.03
CA ARG A 10 1.37 -24.26 -7.54
C ARG A 10 0.93 -23.31 -6.41
N LEU A 11 0.62 -23.85 -5.24
CA LEU A 11 0.23 -23.07 -4.06
C LEU A 11 1.39 -22.21 -3.55
N GLY A 12 2.58 -22.79 -3.40
CA GLY A 12 3.77 -22.05 -2.99
C GLY A 12 4.19 -20.99 -4.00
N HIS A 13 4.02 -21.26 -5.29
CA HIS A 13 4.27 -20.28 -6.34
C HIS A 13 3.28 -19.10 -6.25
N ALA A 14 1.97 -19.37 -6.11
CA ALA A 14 0.96 -18.33 -5.93
C ALA A 14 1.21 -17.48 -4.66
N ALA A 15 1.60 -18.13 -3.56
CA ALA A 15 1.96 -17.44 -2.32
C ALA A 15 3.16 -16.50 -2.53
N MET A 16 4.22 -16.98 -3.20
CA MET A 16 5.39 -16.16 -3.52
C MET A 16 5.06 -14.98 -4.44
N VAL A 17 4.21 -15.17 -5.45
CA VAL A 17 3.73 -14.10 -6.32
C VAL A 17 2.95 -13.05 -5.53
N SER A 18 2.09 -13.46 -4.60
CA SER A 18 1.34 -12.53 -3.73
C SER A 18 2.27 -11.70 -2.85
N VAL A 19 3.29 -12.33 -2.24
CA VAL A 19 4.27 -11.63 -1.41
C VAL A 19 5.09 -10.66 -2.27
N ALA A 20 5.54 -11.08 -3.44
CA ALA A 20 6.27 -10.21 -4.37
C ALA A 20 5.44 -9.00 -4.82
N ALA A 21 4.16 -9.20 -5.11
CA ALA A 21 3.24 -8.12 -5.46
C ALA A 21 3.06 -7.13 -4.30
N MET A 22 2.88 -7.63 -3.07
CA MET A 22 2.77 -6.79 -1.88
C MET A 22 4.04 -5.96 -1.64
N VAL A 23 5.22 -6.58 -1.75
CA VAL A 23 6.51 -5.88 -1.59
C VAL A 23 6.68 -4.81 -2.66
N THR A 24 6.35 -5.13 -3.91
CA THR A 24 6.41 -4.17 -5.02
C THR A 24 5.47 -2.99 -4.78
N PHE A 25 4.24 -3.24 -4.36
CA PHE A 25 3.26 -2.20 -4.04
C PHE A 25 3.75 -1.27 -2.93
N ILE A 26 4.30 -1.84 -1.84
CA ILE A 26 4.83 -1.05 -0.72
C ILE A 26 6.04 -0.22 -1.16
N ALA A 27 6.96 -0.81 -1.93
CA ALA A 27 8.12 -0.09 -2.45
C ALA A 27 7.69 1.10 -3.34
N PHE A 28 6.67 0.91 -4.18
CA PHE A 28 6.11 1.98 -5.01
C PHE A 28 5.41 3.06 -4.18
N GLN A 29 4.67 2.67 -3.14
CA GLN A 29 4.02 3.61 -2.22
C GLN A 29 5.03 4.42 -1.41
N GLY A 30 6.18 3.84 -1.05
CA GLY A 30 7.28 4.58 -0.40
C GLY A 30 7.91 5.66 -1.30
N GLN A 31 7.72 5.57 -2.63
CA GLN A 31 8.12 6.61 -3.58
C GLN A 31 7.01 7.63 -3.85
N ALA A 32 5.78 7.38 -3.40
CA ALA A 32 4.74 8.40 -3.45
C ALA A 32 5.20 9.55 -2.54
N PRO A 33 5.37 10.78 -3.06
CA PRO A 33 5.74 11.89 -2.22
C PRO A 33 4.68 11.99 -1.11
N ALA A 34 5.13 12.02 0.14
CA ALA A 34 4.33 12.36 1.30
C ALA A 34 3.97 13.85 1.25
N ASN A 35 3.46 14.33 0.11
CA ASN A 35 2.82 15.61 0.03
C ASN A 35 1.43 15.38 0.62
N PRO A 36 1.17 15.76 1.90
CA PRO A 36 -0.22 15.82 2.33
C PRO A 36 -0.94 16.66 1.29
N PRO A 37 -2.11 16.23 0.78
CA PRO A 37 -2.91 17.13 -0.03
C PRO A 37 -3.06 18.40 0.81
N ALA A 38 -2.48 19.50 0.34
CA ALA A 38 -2.68 20.79 0.96
C ALA A 38 -4.20 20.91 1.13
N PRO A 39 -4.71 21.11 2.37
CA PRO A 39 -6.13 21.17 2.59
C PRO A 39 -6.66 22.18 1.57
N PRO A 40 -7.69 21.83 0.77
CA PRO A 40 -8.24 22.79 -0.15
C PRO A 40 -8.62 23.98 0.70
N ILE A 41 -7.94 25.11 0.49
CA ILE A 41 -8.37 26.40 1.02
C ILE A 41 -9.57 26.79 0.16
N SER A 42 -10.63 25.98 0.20
CA SER A 42 -11.96 26.40 -0.18
C SER A 42 -12.37 27.36 0.93
N GLY A 43 -12.44 28.64 0.60
CA GLY A 43 -12.96 29.68 1.47
C GLY A 43 -14.42 29.42 1.82
N PHE A 44 -14.65 28.45 2.70
CA PHE A 44 -15.88 28.36 3.44
C PHE A 44 -15.73 29.30 4.61
N ALA A 45 -16.51 30.39 4.60
CA ALA A 45 -16.73 31.18 5.79
C ALA A 45 -17.18 30.22 6.89
N GLN A 46 -16.35 30.06 7.91
CA GLN A 46 -16.70 29.37 9.13
C GLN A 46 -17.82 30.18 9.79
N VAL A 47 -19.07 29.84 9.47
CA VAL A 47 -20.23 30.37 10.19
C VAL A 47 -20.34 29.57 11.47
N GLU A 48 -19.90 30.16 12.56
CA GLU A 48 -20.08 29.67 13.92
C GLU A 48 -21.58 29.80 14.27
N LEU A 49 -22.29 28.67 14.36
CA LEU A 49 -23.64 28.66 14.95
C LEU A 49 -23.46 28.63 16.47
N ALA A 50 -23.62 29.79 17.10
CA ALA A 50 -23.89 29.94 18.53
C ALA A 50 -25.36 29.69 18.85
#